data_AF-A0A819K659-F1
#
_entry.id   AF-A0A819K659-F1
#
_cell.length_a   1.000
_cell.length_b   1.000
_cell.length_c   1.000
_cell.angle_alpha   90.00
_cell.angle_beta   90.00
_cell.angle_gamma   90.00
#
_symmetry.space_group_name_H-M   'P 1'
#
loop_
_entity.id
_entity.type
_entity.pdbx_description
1 polymer ?
#
loop_
_entity_poly.entity_id
_entity_poly.type
_entity_poly.pdbx_seq_one_letter_code
_entity_poly.pdbx_strand_id
1 'polypeptide(L)'
;MGSLFSNIQNTILLESKIHLFYSLFLGCLITIIIVLCISSSLYLRCILERFIRIQIRKRLMDRTLKSPNKDAFILYYRNSLCCFQKINDELLGKILQNNHSCAFFLDRSISFLSSHRPSSSSSIDRGYGSIDDFREKVPLTTYDDYRSYIDRMIHNGEQHLLSSDKTIYFAVTSGTTGKSKILPVTKSMYRKTITLANLTLSLIWRSLPSSSYPFPDQQSFILYIGKKANMFSKSQDGIPIGPISQLMSAVSPIPGLKFIISLINIIPFDLIESIPHFETSTYVQLVFALTIPNIYVYSVTFASGFIHSIKLIEHYYEEMCRCISSANFDHSSLVRDNVHDLKVRLRLNQTLKKVALEYGGLSYRIARAEHIHNECMKKDVPGILSRLWPSLIYASTATGSTFAMYKKEVEFYCGKQLPIVNLGFYASSEGFFGCLASISTDEYFLLPNIAFYEFIKEDDIHQAGIVYIDKSFCILVRKKFFENTTHGVKY
;
A
#
# COMPACT_ATOMS: atom_id res chain seq x y z
N MET A 1 30.23 24.16 -32.43
CA MET A 1 31.07 23.06 -31.90
C MET A 1 31.45 23.23 -30.42
N GLY A 2 31.73 24.44 -29.92
CA GLY A 2 32.10 24.65 -28.49
C GLY A 2 31.01 24.33 -27.44
N SER A 3 29.73 24.47 -27.76
CA SER A 3 28.63 24.15 -26.83
C SER A 3 28.40 22.63 -26.65
N LEU A 4 28.61 21.84 -27.70
CA LEU A 4 28.53 20.37 -27.64
C LEU A 4 29.68 19.77 -26.82
N PHE A 5 30.90 20.28 -26.96
CA PHE A 5 32.04 19.83 -26.16
C PHE A 5 31.88 20.16 -24.67
N SER A 6 31.31 21.32 -24.30
CA SER A 6 31.06 21.66 -22.89
C SER A 6 29.98 20.77 -22.25
N ASN A 7 28.96 20.37 -23.00
CA ASN A 7 27.91 19.47 -22.53
C ASN A 7 28.44 18.03 -22.38
N ILE A 8 29.28 17.56 -23.31
CA ILE A 8 29.91 16.25 -23.21
C ILE A 8 30.89 16.22 -22.02
N GLN A 9 31.69 17.27 -21.82
CA GLN A 9 32.65 17.34 -20.72
C GLN A 9 31.95 17.44 -19.35
N ASN A 10 30.84 18.18 -19.24
CA ASN A 10 30.00 18.20 -18.03
C ASN A 10 29.27 16.86 -17.78
N THR A 11 28.84 16.17 -18.83
CA THR A 11 28.19 14.85 -18.70
C THR A 11 29.21 13.78 -18.27
N ILE A 12 30.43 13.80 -18.83
CA ILE A 12 31.54 12.92 -18.42
C ILE A 12 32.01 13.24 -16.99
N LEU A 13 32.03 14.50 -16.58
CA LEU A 13 32.35 14.88 -15.19
C LEU A 13 31.26 14.45 -14.20
N LEU A 14 29.99 14.46 -14.63
CA LEU A 14 28.86 14.01 -13.83
C LEU A 14 28.86 12.48 -13.69
N GLU A 15 29.11 11.76 -14.79
CA GLU A 15 29.26 10.31 -14.79
C GLU A 15 30.49 9.85 -13.99
N SER A 16 31.62 10.56 -14.06
CA SER A 16 32.81 10.23 -13.27
C SER A 16 32.61 10.50 -11.77
N LYS A 17 31.90 11.58 -11.41
CA LYS A 17 31.49 11.84 -10.01
C LYS A 17 30.49 10.80 -9.51
N ILE A 18 29.57 10.34 -10.35
CA ILE A 18 28.63 9.26 -10.02
C ILE A 18 29.40 7.95 -9.84
N HIS A 19 30.31 7.59 -10.74
CA HIS A 19 31.12 6.38 -10.62
C HIS A 19 32.06 6.40 -9.41
N LEU A 20 32.72 7.53 -9.13
CA LEU A 20 33.56 7.70 -7.94
C LEU A 20 32.74 7.65 -6.65
N PHE A 21 31.52 8.19 -6.66
CA PHE A 21 30.61 8.09 -5.53
C PHE A 21 30.07 6.67 -5.34
N TYR A 22 29.74 5.95 -6.43
CA TYR A 22 29.34 4.56 -6.37
C TYR A 22 30.47 3.65 -5.90
N SER A 23 31.72 3.90 -6.32
CA SER A 23 32.88 3.14 -5.86
C SER A 23 33.24 3.45 -4.40
N LEU A 24 33.13 4.71 -3.96
CA LEU A 24 33.26 5.09 -2.55
C LEU A 24 32.12 4.53 -1.69
N PHE A 25 30.88 4.57 -2.17
CA PHE A 25 29.72 4.00 -1.47
C PHE A 25 29.82 2.49 -1.38
N LEU A 26 30.20 1.81 -2.47
CA LEU A 26 30.42 0.38 -2.49
C LEU A 26 31.64 0.00 -1.64
N GLY A 27 32.71 0.80 -1.65
CA GLY A 27 33.87 0.64 -0.78
C GLY A 27 33.53 0.82 0.69
N CYS A 28 32.77 1.85 1.07
CA CYS A 28 32.26 2.02 2.43
C CYS A 28 31.30 0.90 2.82
N LEU A 29 30.41 0.46 1.94
CA LEU A 29 29.49 -0.65 2.19
C LEU A 29 30.26 -1.96 2.39
N ILE A 30 31.26 -2.25 1.57
CA ILE A 30 32.16 -3.40 1.72
C ILE A 30 32.94 -3.29 3.03
N THR A 31 33.50 -2.12 3.35
CA THR A 31 34.23 -1.90 4.61
C THR A 31 33.32 -2.08 5.82
N ILE A 32 32.08 -1.60 5.74
CA ILE A 32 31.05 -1.77 6.77
C ILE A 32 30.64 -3.24 6.89
N ILE A 33 30.47 -3.96 5.78
CA ILE A 33 30.19 -5.41 5.77
C ILE A 33 31.37 -6.18 6.38
N ILE A 34 32.60 -5.81 6.06
CA ILE A 34 33.83 -6.36 6.65
C ILE A 34 33.88 -6.09 8.15
N VAL A 35 33.57 -4.87 8.60
CA VAL A 35 33.49 -4.51 10.03
C VAL A 35 32.35 -5.24 10.74
N LEU A 36 31.20 -5.45 10.09
CA LEU A 36 30.08 -6.26 10.60
C LEU A 36 30.47 -7.74 10.74
N CYS A 37 31.23 -8.27 9.78
CA CYS A 37 31.75 -9.65 9.80
C CYS A 37 32.84 -9.83 10.87
N ILE A 38 33.69 -8.82 11.10
CA ILE A 38 34.84 -8.87 12.02
C ILE A 38 34.44 -8.51 13.47
N SER A 39 33.45 -7.63 13.67
CA SER A 39 33.06 -7.19 15.01
C SER A 39 32.43 -8.34 15.80
N SER A 40 33.04 -8.77 16.90
CA SER A 40 32.49 -9.79 17.80
C SER A 40 31.34 -9.26 18.69
N SER A 41 31.16 -7.94 18.75
CA SER A 41 30.16 -7.29 19.60
C SER A 41 28.83 -7.14 18.88
N LEU A 42 27.80 -7.84 19.38
CA LEU A 42 26.42 -7.72 18.89
C LEU A 42 25.92 -6.27 18.93
N TYR A 43 26.31 -5.49 19.96
CA TYR A 43 25.91 -4.09 20.10
C TYR A 43 26.42 -3.23 18.94
N LEU A 44 27.72 -3.32 18.62
CA LEU A 44 28.32 -2.58 17.50
C LEU A 44 27.66 -2.93 16.17
N ARG A 45 27.33 -4.21 15.95
CA ARG A 45 26.59 -4.65 14.76
C ARG A 45 25.21 -3.99 14.67
N CYS A 46 24.45 -3.95 15.75
CA CYS A 46 23.11 -3.32 15.75
C CYS A 46 23.18 -1.81 15.49
N ILE A 47 24.13 -1.10 16.10
CA ILE A 47 24.32 0.34 15.88
C ILE A 47 24.71 0.63 14.42
N LEU A 48 25.57 -0.21 13.84
CA LEU A 48 26.00 -0.08 12.46
C LEU A 48 24.86 -0.42 11.48
N GLU A 49 24.08 -1.48 11.73
CA GLU A 49 22.85 -1.80 10.99
C GLU A 49 21.86 -0.62 11.02
N ARG A 50 21.63 -0.01 12.19
CA ARG A 50 20.80 1.21 12.33
C ARG A 50 21.36 2.37 11.53
N PHE A 51 22.68 2.63 11.58
CA PHE A 51 23.31 3.68 10.80
C PHE A 51 23.10 3.50 9.30
N ILE A 52 23.35 2.29 8.77
CA ILE A 52 23.13 1.96 7.35
C ILE A 52 21.66 2.19 6.98
N ARG A 53 20.73 1.71 7.80
CA ARG A 53 19.29 1.89 7.60
C ARG A 53 18.92 3.38 7.51
N ILE A 54 19.46 4.21 8.40
CA ILE A 54 19.27 5.66 8.40
C ILE A 54 19.80 6.29 7.11
N GLN A 55 21.00 5.91 6.64
CA GLN A 55 21.56 6.45 5.39
C GLN A 55 20.74 6.06 4.16
N ILE A 56 20.29 4.80 4.09
CA ILE A 56 19.40 4.33 3.01
C ILE A 56 18.09 5.13 3.03
N ARG A 57 17.47 5.28 4.21
CA ARG A 57 16.23 6.05 4.36
C ARG A 57 16.41 7.52 4.02
N LYS A 58 17.51 8.14 4.43
CA LYS A 58 17.83 9.52 4.07
C LYS A 58 17.80 9.70 2.55
N ARG A 59 18.37 8.76 1.79
CA ARG A 59 18.33 8.79 0.32
C ARG A 59 16.94 8.52 -0.25
N LEU A 60 16.18 7.57 0.30
CA LEU A 60 14.80 7.27 -0.13
C LEU A 60 13.83 8.42 0.14
N MET A 61 14.07 9.17 1.21
CA MET A 61 13.24 10.27 1.72
C MET A 61 13.74 11.65 1.28
N ASP A 62 14.86 11.75 0.56
CA ASP A 62 15.42 13.03 0.13
C ASP A 62 14.49 13.71 -0.90
N ARG A 63 14.01 14.90 -0.54
CA ARG A 63 13.17 15.74 -1.40
C ARG A 63 13.96 16.42 -2.52
N THR A 64 15.24 16.74 -2.29
CA THR A 64 16.09 17.51 -3.23
C THR A 64 16.59 16.66 -4.40
N LEU A 65 16.77 15.35 -4.20
CA LEU A 65 17.08 14.39 -5.26
C LEU A 65 15.87 14.13 -6.19
N LYS A 66 14.66 14.49 -5.74
CA LYS A 66 13.44 14.50 -6.55
C LYS A 66 13.29 15.90 -7.15
N SER A 67 13.84 16.10 -8.36
CA SER A 67 13.58 17.29 -9.20
C SER A 67 12.08 17.68 -9.16
N PRO A 68 11.73 18.98 -9.33
CA PRO A 68 10.32 19.39 -9.48
C PRO A 68 9.56 18.61 -10.57
N ASN A 69 10.25 18.05 -11.56
CA ASN A 69 9.71 17.16 -12.60
C ASN A 69 9.63 15.67 -12.19
N LYS A 70 9.91 15.33 -10.93
CA LYS A 70 9.88 13.96 -10.36
C LYS A 70 8.86 13.80 -9.22
N ASP A 71 8.10 14.84 -8.86
CA ASP A 71 7.00 14.68 -7.91
C ASP A 71 5.89 13.85 -8.56
N ALA A 72 5.66 12.66 -8.01
CA ALA A 72 4.70 11.70 -8.55
C ALA A 72 3.28 12.27 -8.60
N PHE A 73 2.89 13.11 -7.63
CA PHE A 73 1.58 13.74 -7.60
C PHE A 73 1.46 14.85 -8.64
N ILE A 74 2.46 15.71 -8.79
CA ILE A 74 2.44 16.77 -9.82
C ILE A 74 2.39 16.15 -11.22
N LEU A 75 3.17 15.08 -11.45
CA LEU A 75 3.15 14.35 -12.72
C LEU A 75 1.79 13.71 -12.97
N TYR A 76 1.20 13.05 -11.96
CA TYR A 76 -0.15 12.49 -12.06
C TYR A 76 -1.19 13.58 -12.33
N TYR A 77 -1.14 14.71 -11.62
CA TYR A 77 -2.06 15.82 -11.82
C TYR A 77 -2.01 16.35 -13.26
N ARG A 78 -0.80 16.70 -13.75
CA ARG A 78 -0.60 17.27 -15.08
C ARG A 78 -0.89 16.28 -16.21
N ASN A 79 -0.40 15.05 -16.08
CA ASN A 79 -0.43 14.08 -17.17
C ASN A 79 -1.68 13.21 -17.15
N SER A 80 -2.37 13.10 -16.02
CA SER A 80 -3.52 12.20 -15.86
C SER A 80 -4.79 12.93 -15.47
N LEU A 81 -4.78 13.65 -14.35
CA LEU A 81 -6.01 14.24 -13.80
C LEU A 81 -6.59 15.34 -14.71
N CYS A 82 -5.75 16.23 -15.24
CA CYS A 82 -6.18 17.28 -16.19
C CYS A 82 -6.73 16.72 -17.51
N CYS A 83 -6.38 15.47 -17.85
CA CYS A 83 -6.74 14.80 -19.10
C CYS A 83 -7.61 13.56 -18.86
N PHE A 84 -8.36 13.53 -17.74
CA PHE A 84 -9.04 12.32 -17.25
C PHE A 84 -9.86 11.62 -18.31
N GLN A 85 -10.79 12.32 -18.96
CA GLN A 85 -11.68 11.74 -19.98
C GLN A 85 -10.88 11.13 -21.13
N LYS A 86 -9.92 11.88 -21.68
CA LYS A 86 -9.07 11.40 -22.78
C LYS A 86 -8.36 10.09 -22.42
N ILE A 87 -7.82 9.99 -21.21
CA ILE A 87 -7.06 8.82 -20.76
C ILE A 87 -7.98 7.64 -20.46
N ASN A 88 -9.17 7.90 -19.90
CA ASN A 88 -10.21 6.90 -19.70
C ASN A 88 -10.61 6.27 -21.05
N ASP A 89 -10.85 7.11 -22.07
CA ASP A 89 -11.22 6.69 -23.43
C ASP A 89 -10.10 5.87 -24.12
N GLU A 90 -8.86 6.33 -24.02
CA GLU A 90 -7.68 5.65 -24.56
C GLU A 90 -7.43 4.31 -23.84
N LEU A 91 -7.71 4.24 -22.53
CA LEU A 91 -7.58 3.00 -21.76
C LEU A 91 -8.60 1.96 -22.20
N LEU A 92 -9.86 2.36 -22.45
CA LEU A 92 -10.87 1.45 -22.99
C LEU A 92 -10.39 0.80 -24.30
N GLY A 93 -9.84 1.60 -25.22
CA GLY A 93 -9.32 1.09 -26.50
C GLY A 93 -8.23 0.03 -26.30
N LYS A 94 -7.31 0.29 -25.36
CA LYS A 94 -6.28 -0.69 -24.98
C LYS A 94 -6.86 -1.95 -24.35
N ILE A 95 -7.89 -1.83 -23.51
CA ILE A 95 -8.56 -2.99 -22.90
C ILE A 95 -9.21 -3.86 -23.98
N LEU A 96 -9.98 -3.25 -24.89
CA LEU A 96 -10.64 -3.97 -25.98
C LEU A 96 -9.62 -4.62 -26.91
N GLN A 97 -8.60 -3.86 -27.33
CA GLN A 97 -7.55 -4.36 -28.21
C GLN A 97 -6.74 -5.50 -27.57
N ASN A 98 -6.41 -5.42 -26.28
CA ASN A 98 -5.59 -6.46 -25.65
C ASN A 98 -6.36 -7.75 -25.35
N ASN A 99 -7.69 -7.67 -25.22
CA ASN A 99 -8.50 -8.80 -24.75
C ASN A 99 -9.49 -9.33 -25.81
N HIS A 100 -9.48 -8.80 -27.04
CA HIS A 100 -10.40 -9.20 -28.12
C HIS A 100 -10.45 -10.71 -28.41
N SER A 101 -9.36 -11.45 -28.14
CA SER A 101 -9.26 -12.90 -28.33
C SER A 101 -9.60 -13.73 -27.09
N CYS A 102 -9.92 -13.09 -25.96
CA CYS A 102 -10.29 -13.81 -24.74
C CYS A 102 -11.71 -14.37 -24.85
N ALA A 103 -11.95 -15.53 -24.24
CA ALA A 103 -13.23 -16.25 -24.35
C ALA A 103 -14.45 -15.35 -24.02
N PHE A 104 -14.38 -14.58 -22.93
CA PHE A 104 -15.46 -13.65 -22.55
C PHE A 104 -15.81 -12.64 -23.65
N PHE A 105 -14.80 -12.14 -24.36
CA PHE A 105 -15.00 -11.16 -25.44
C PHE A 105 -15.55 -11.83 -26.69
N LEU A 106 -15.13 -13.06 -27.00
CA LEU A 106 -15.65 -13.83 -28.13
C LEU A 106 -17.10 -14.28 -27.90
N ASP A 107 -17.39 -14.84 -26.72
CA ASP A 107 -18.71 -15.37 -26.35
C ASP A 107 -19.78 -14.27 -26.36
N ARG A 108 -19.42 -13.04 -26.00
CA ARG A 108 -20.29 -11.85 -26.06
C ARG A 108 -20.15 -11.05 -27.36
N SER A 109 -19.45 -11.59 -28.35
CA SER A 109 -19.20 -10.95 -29.65
C SER A 109 -18.54 -9.57 -29.57
N ILE A 110 -17.87 -9.18 -28.48
CA ILE A 110 -17.28 -7.85 -28.29
C ILE A 110 -16.13 -7.58 -29.29
N SER A 111 -15.55 -8.63 -29.87
CA SER A 111 -14.39 -8.57 -30.77
C SER A 111 -14.61 -7.70 -32.03
N PHE A 112 -15.85 -7.50 -32.51
CA PHE A 112 -16.13 -6.64 -33.68
C PHE A 112 -15.80 -5.16 -33.44
N LEU A 113 -15.69 -4.71 -32.18
CA LEU A 113 -15.30 -3.33 -31.90
C LEU A 113 -13.86 -3.06 -32.38
N SER A 114 -12.97 -4.06 -32.27
CA SER A 114 -11.55 -3.95 -32.64
C SER A 114 -11.26 -3.86 -34.14
N SER A 115 -12.22 -4.21 -35.01
CA SER A 115 -11.98 -4.37 -36.45
C SER A 115 -12.29 -3.12 -37.30
N HIS A 116 -12.95 -2.10 -36.75
CA HIS A 116 -13.26 -0.87 -37.48
C HIS A 116 -12.15 0.17 -37.30
N ARG A 117 -11.14 0.12 -38.19
CA ARG A 117 -10.17 1.21 -38.37
C ARG A 117 -10.76 2.26 -39.32
N PRO A 118 -11.04 3.51 -38.90
CA PRO A 118 -11.33 4.59 -39.84
C PRO A 118 -10.03 5.00 -40.53
N SER A 119 -10.01 4.96 -41.86
CA SER A 119 -8.86 5.30 -42.71
C SER A 119 -8.61 6.81 -42.86
N SER A 120 -9.23 7.68 -42.05
CA SER A 120 -9.00 9.13 -42.10
C SER A 120 -9.47 9.85 -40.83
N SER A 121 -8.63 9.92 -39.79
CA SER A 121 -8.64 11.04 -38.85
C SER A 121 -7.38 11.03 -37.99
N SER A 122 -6.83 12.21 -37.72
CA SER A 122 -5.64 12.47 -36.90
C SER A 122 -5.86 12.24 -35.39
N SER A 123 -6.92 11.52 -35.01
CA SER A 123 -7.22 11.16 -33.62
C SER A 123 -6.84 9.70 -33.36
N ILE A 124 -5.85 9.52 -32.48
CA ILE A 124 -5.31 8.28 -31.91
C ILE A 124 -6.27 7.08 -32.02
N ASP A 125 -5.87 6.15 -32.89
CA ASP A 125 -6.20 4.72 -33.07
C ASP A 125 -6.97 4.07 -31.88
N ARG A 126 -8.31 4.05 -31.92
CA ARG A 126 -9.15 3.55 -30.79
C ARG A 126 -9.58 2.08 -30.88
N GLY A 127 -9.54 1.41 -32.04
CA GLY A 127 -10.02 0.03 -32.16
C GLY A 127 -11.47 -0.16 -31.69
N TYR A 128 -12.30 0.87 -31.84
CA TYR A 128 -13.77 0.92 -31.72
C TYR A 128 -14.25 2.24 -32.33
N GLY A 129 -15.47 2.29 -32.89
CA GLY A 129 -15.99 3.47 -33.60
C GLY A 129 -16.24 4.65 -32.66
N SER A 130 -16.93 4.41 -31.54
CA SER A 130 -17.14 5.39 -30.45
C SER A 130 -17.38 4.71 -29.09
N ILE A 131 -17.26 5.46 -27.98
CA ILE A 131 -17.59 4.94 -26.64
C ILE A 131 -19.06 4.54 -26.57
N ASP A 132 -19.91 5.24 -27.32
CA ASP A 132 -21.32 4.95 -27.37
C ASP A 132 -21.57 3.59 -28.06
N ASP A 133 -20.76 3.22 -29.06
CA ASP A 133 -20.83 1.89 -29.68
C ASP A 133 -20.49 0.77 -28.68
N PHE A 134 -19.54 1.03 -27.77
CA PHE A 134 -19.21 0.10 -26.70
C PHE A 134 -20.39 -0.04 -25.73
N ARG A 135 -20.95 1.08 -25.28
CA ARG A 135 -22.09 1.11 -24.34
C ARG A 135 -23.34 0.43 -24.88
N GLU A 136 -23.63 0.62 -26.16
CA GLU A 136 -24.81 0.04 -26.81
C GLU A 136 -24.70 -1.49 -26.90
N LYS A 137 -23.47 -2.02 -27.02
CA LYS A 137 -23.25 -3.43 -27.38
C LYS A 137 -22.71 -4.28 -26.24
N VAL A 138 -22.10 -3.67 -25.23
CA VAL A 138 -21.58 -4.36 -24.04
C VAL A 138 -22.53 -4.09 -22.87
N PRO A 139 -23.33 -5.08 -22.45
CA PRO A 139 -24.29 -4.88 -21.37
C PRO A 139 -23.56 -4.71 -20.03
N LEU A 140 -24.25 -4.09 -19.07
CA LEU A 140 -23.82 -4.16 -17.68
C LEU A 140 -23.81 -5.61 -17.21
N THR A 141 -22.83 -5.92 -16.38
CA THR A 141 -22.60 -7.28 -15.88
C THR A 141 -22.46 -7.26 -14.38
N THR A 142 -22.72 -8.41 -13.78
CA THR A 142 -22.54 -8.69 -12.36
C THR A 142 -21.45 -9.74 -12.19
N TYR A 143 -21.06 -10.05 -10.95
CA TYR A 143 -20.05 -11.09 -10.70
C TYR A 143 -20.43 -12.45 -11.31
N ASP A 144 -21.72 -12.80 -11.33
CA ASP A 144 -22.14 -14.12 -11.79
C ASP A 144 -21.95 -14.32 -13.30
N ASP A 145 -21.91 -13.24 -14.08
CA ASP A 145 -21.52 -13.24 -15.50
C ASP A 145 -20.08 -13.70 -15.74
N TYR A 146 -19.23 -13.60 -14.73
CA TYR A 146 -17.80 -13.94 -14.77
C TYR A 146 -17.49 -15.25 -14.05
N ARG A 147 -18.41 -15.75 -13.21
CA ARG A 147 -18.16 -16.86 -12.29
C ARG A 147 -17.67 -18.11 -13.00
N SER A 148 -18.31 -18.53 -14.09
CA SER A 148 -17.95 -19.75 -14.83
C SER A 148 -16.54 -19.67 -15.43
N TYR A 149 -16.12 -18.50 -15.92
CA TYR A 149 -14.76 -18.27 -16.40
C TYR A 149 -13.77 -18.33 -15.24
N ILE A 150 -14.06 -17.68 -14.12
CA ILE A 150 -13.19 -17.68 -12.95
C ILE A 150 -13.02 -19.11 -12.41
N ASP A 151 -14.10 -19.88 -12.32
CA ASP A 151 -14.08 -21.27 -11.88
C ASP A 151 -13.20 -22.13 -12.80
N ARG A 152 -13.30 -21.96 -14.13
CA ARG A 152 -12.41 -22.62 -15.11
C ARG A 152 -10.95 -22.19 -14.95
N MET A 153 -10.67 -20.91 -14.70
CA MET A 153 -9.31 -20.43 -14.42
C MET A 153 -8.73 -21.07 -13.14
N ILE A 154 -9.55 -21.29 -12.12
CA ILE A 154 -9.12 -21.83 -10.82
C ILE A 154 -8.99 -23.36 -10.87
N HIS A 155 -9.98 -24.06 -11.41
CA HIS A 155 -10.08 -25.53 -11.33
C HIS A 155 -9.47 -26.24 -12.53
N ASN A 156 -9.51 -25.64 -13.72
CA ASN A 156 -8.99 -26.25 -14.94
C ASN A 156 -7.64 -25.66 -15.37
N GLY A 157 -7.21 -24.54 -14.78
CA GLY A 157 -5.99 -23.84 -15.19
C GLY A 157 -6.13 -23.12 -16.54
N GLU A 158 -7.36 -22.89 -17.01
CA GLU A 158 -7.58 -22.26 -18.31
C GLU A 158 -7.17 -20.77 -18.28
N GLN A 159 -6.38 -20.37 -19.27
CA GLN A 159 -5.87 -19.01 -19.42
C GLN A 159 -6.61 -18.27 -20.55
N HIS A 160 -6.43 -16.95 -20.64
CA HIS A 160 -7.05 -16.11 -21.69
C HIS A 160 -8.59 -16.17 -21.71
N LEU A 161 -9.22 -16.38 -20.56
CA LEU A 161 -10.69 -16.37 -20.47
C LEU A 161 -11.25 -14.95 -20.31
N LEU A 162 -10.76 -14.22 -19.31
CA LEU A 162 -11.20 -12.85 -19.00
C LEU A 162 -10.19 -11.77 -19.41
N SER A 163 -8.91 -12.11 -19.41
CA SER A 163 -7.81 -11.18 -19.66
C SER A 163 -6.65 -11.91 -20.32
N SER A 164 -5.96 -11.23 -21.24
CA SER A 164 -4.72 -11.70 -21.85
C SER A 164 -3.50 -11.48 -20.94
N ASP A 165 -3.60 -10.57 -19.97
CA ASP A 165 -2.56 -10.41 -18.95
C ASP A 165 -2.57 -11.58 -17.96
N LYS A 166 -1.37 -11.99 -17.54
CA LYS A 166 -1.16 -13.15 -16.69
C LYS A 166 -1.76 -12.91 -15.30
N THR A 167 -2.65 -13.83 -14.90
CA THR A 167 -3.15 -13.89 -13.52
C THR A 167 -2.07 -14.38 -12.58
N ILE A 168 -1.86 -13.68 -11.48
CA ILE A 168 -0.82 -13.95 -10.49
C ILE A 168 -1.38 -14.20 -9.09
N TYR A 169 -2.66 -13.91 -8.88
CA TYR A 169 -3.37 -14.11 -7.61
C TYR A 169 -4.88 -14.17 -7.86
N PHE A 170 -5.59 -14.86 -6.99
CA PHE A 170 -7.05 -14.82 -6.93
C PHE A 170 -7.49 -14.20 -5.60
N ALA A 171 -8.05 -13.00 -5.67
CA ALA A 171 -8.50 -12.23 -4.51
C ALA A 171 -9.90 -12.67 -4.06
N VAL A 172 -9.99 -13.20 -2.84
CA VAL A 172 -11.26 -13.52 -2.20
C VAL A 172 -11.85 -12.25 -1.59
N THR A 173 -13.07 -11.93 -1.96
CA THR A 173 -13.81 -10.79 -1.41
C THR A 173 -14.50 -11.19 -0.10
N SER A 174 -14.55 -10.29 0.87
CA SER A 174 -15.16 -10.50 2.19
C SER A 174 -16.70 -10.36 2.21
N GLY A 175 -17.37 -10.65 1.09
CA GLY A 175 -18.81 -10.42 0.94
C GLY A 175 -19.64 -11.08 2.06
N THR A 176 -20.45 -10.27 2.74
CA THR A 176 -21.08 -10.61 4.03
C THR A 176 -22.41 -11.37 3.95
N THR A 177 -22.86 -11.84 2.79
CA THR A 177 -24.21 -12.46 2.66
C THR A 177 -24.35 -13.58 1.61
N GLY A 178 -23.26 -14.23 1.15
CA GLY A 178 -23.39 -15.32 0.17
C GLY A 178 -22.09 -16.08 -0.17
N LYS A 179 -22.09 -16.84 -1.28
CA LYS A 179 -20.88 -17.49 -1.82
C LYS A 179 -19.80 -16.43 -2.09
N SER A 180 -18.63 -16.58 -1.48
CA SER A 180 -17.51 -15.63 -1.64
C SER A 180 -17.17 -15.41 -3.12
N LYS A 181 -17.06 -14.15 -3.54
CA LYS A 181 -16.57 -13.80 -4.88
C LYS A 181 -15.05 -13.90 -4.90
N ILE A 182 -14.50 -14.40 -6.00
CA ILE A 182 -13.07 -14.57 -6.23
C ILE A 182 -12.69 -13.81 -7.50
N LEU A 183 -11.72 -12.91 -7.43
CA LEU A 183 -11.37 -12.03 -8.55
C LEU A 183 -9.94 -12.29 -9.02
N PRO A 184 -9.69 -12.50 -10.32
CA PRO A 184 -8.35 -12.64 -10.83
C PRO A 184 -7.61 -11.30 -10.74
N VAL A 185 -6.41 -11.32 -10.16
CA VAL A 185 -5.50 -10.18 -10.11
C VAL A 185 -4.36 -10.43 -11.07
N THR A 186 -4.17 -9.52 -12.01
CA THR A 186 -3.15 -9.62 -13.06
C THR A 186 -1.84 -8.95 -12.67
N LYS A 187 -0.76 -9.30 -13.37
CA LYS A 187 0.57 -8.71 -13.16
C LYS A 187 0.59 -7.20 -13.36
N SER A 188 -0.14 -6.68 -14.35
CA SER A 188 -0.22 -5.24 -14.61
C SER A 188 -0.97 -4.50 -13.50
N MET A 189 -2.06 -5.07 -12.96
CA MET A 189 -2.78 -4.51 -11.81
C MET A 189 -1.87 -4.37 -10.60
N TYR A 190 -1.12 -5.43 -10.26
CA TYR A 190 -0.19 -5.39 -9.12
C TYR A 190 0.90 -4.32 -9.27
N ARG A 191 1.45 -4.13 -10.49
CA ARG A 191 2.43 -3.07 -10.76
C ARG A 191 1.86 -1.68 -10.52
N LYS A 192 0.60 -1.45 -10.92
CA LYS A 192 -0.09 -0.18 -10.72
C LYS A 192 -0.31 0.14 -9.23
N THR A 193 -0.52 -0.86 -8.37
CA THR A 193 -0.60 -0.67 -6.91
C THR A 193 0.68 -0.04 -6.33
N ILE A 194 1.86 -0.42 -6.85
CA ILE A 194 3.14 0.16 -6.42
C ILE A 194 3.22 1.65 -6.81
N THR A 195 2.78 1.99 -8.02
CA THR A 195 2.69 3.40 -8.47
C THR A 195 1.75 4.20 -7.58
N LEU A 196 0.60 3.64 -7.21
CA LEU A 196 -0.35 4.30 -6.31
C LEU A 196 0.22 4.54 -4.91
N ALA A 197 0.97 3.59 -4.35
CA ALA A 197 1.63 3.76 -3.06
C ALA A 197 2.62 4.95 -3.09
N ASN A 198 3.41 5.07 -4.17
CA ASN A 198 4.32 6.21 -4.35
C ASN A 198 3.59 7.55 -4.51
N LEU A 199 2.49 7.56 -5.28
CA LEU A 199 1.64 8.74 -5.48
C LEU A 199 1.06 9.24 -4.15
N THR A 200 0.49 8.31 -3.39
CA THR A 200 -0.07 8.55 -2.06
C THR A 200 0.95 9.15 -1.10
N LEU A 201 2.15 8.56 -1.04
CA LEU A 201 3.21 9.04 -0.16
C LEU A 201 3.66 10.45 -0.55
N SER A 202 3.76 10.73 -1.87
CA SER A 202 4.11 12.06 -2.40
C SER A 202 3.10 13.12 -1.94
N LEU A 203 1.80 12.81 -2.07
CA LEU A 203 0.73 13.72 -1.64
C LEU A 203 0.79 14.00 -0.13
N ILE A 204 0.83 12.96 0.69
CA ILE A 204 0.82 13.12 2.16
C ILE A 204 2.03 13.97 2.58
N TRP A 205 3.22 13.62 2.11
CA TRP A 205 4.43 14.33 2.48
C TRP A 205 4.44 15.78 2.02
N ARG A 206 3.91 16.08 0.83
CA ARG A 206 3.79 17.47 0.35
C ARG A 206 2.78 18.29 1.16
N SER A 207 1.75 17.64 1.68
CA SER A 207 0.68 18.29 2.44
C SER A 207 1.06 18.52 3.91
N LEU A 208 2.07 17.83 4.42
CA LEU A 208 2.58 18.04 5.77
C LEU A 208 3.41 19.33 5.86
N PRO A 209 3.30 20.10 6.95
CA PRO A 209 4.18 21.25 7.23
C PRO A 209 5.65 20.84 7.16
N SER A 210 6.52 21.75 6.69
CA SER A 210 7.97 21.48 6.61
C SER A 210 8.60 21.09 7.94
N SER A 211 8.07 21.58 9.06
CA SER A 211 8.46 21.23 10.43
C SER A 211 8.06 19.81 10.86
N SER A 212 7.12 19.21 10.13
CA SER A 212 6.48 17.93 10.43
C SER A 212 6.88 16.86 9.40
N TYR A 213 8.07 17.00 8.79
CA TYR A 213 8.59 15.97 7.90
C TYR A 213 9.27 14.86 8.71
N PRO A 214 9.02 13.57 8.40
CA PRO A 214 9.65 12.49 9.12
C PRO A 214 11.18 12.50 8.95
N PHE A 215 11.88 12.36 10.07
CA PHE A 215 13.33 12.20 10.06
C PHE A 215 13.73 10.79 9.59
N PRO A 216 14.89 10.62 8.93
CA PRO A 216 15.33 9.33 8.44
C PRO A 216 15.49 8.23 9.49
N ASP A 217 15.66 8.59 10.76
CA ASP A 217 15.77 7.68 11.90
C ASP A 217 14.44 7.28 12.53
N GLN A 218 13.35 8.00 12.23
CA GLN A 218 12.01 7.62 12.67
C GLN A 218 11.47 6.44 11.86
N GLN A 219 10.72 5.54 12.48
CA GLN A 219 10.12 4.38 11.81
C GLN A 219 8.61 4.59 11.54
N SER A 220 8.03 3.77 10.66
CA SER A 220 6.56 3.72 10.48
C SER A 220 5.99 2.47 11.11
N PHE A 221 4.89 2.63 11.84
CA PHE A 221 4.02 1.50 12.18
C PHE A 221 2.93 1.40 11.11
N ILE A 222 2.98 0.31 10.33
CA ILE A 222 1.90 -0.10 9.43
C ILE A 222 1.51 -1.51 9.87
N LEU A 223 0.26 -1.70 10.27
CA LEU A 223 -0.21 -3.04 10.64
C LEU A 223 -0.32 -3.90 9.38
N TYR A 224 0.53 -4.92 9.28
CA TYR A 224 0.49 -5.88 8.19
C TYR A 224 -0.28 -7.13 8.59
N ILE A 225 -1.04 -7.65 7.63
CA ILE A 225 -1.62 -8.98 7.71
C ILE A 225 -0.89 -9.81 6.66
N GLY A 226 -0.12 -10.78 7.12
CA GLY A 226 0.72 -11.60 6.26
C GLY A 226 0.58 -13.08 6.60
N LYS A 227 0.79 -13.93 5.61
CA LYS A 227 0.84 -15.38 5.74
C LYS A 227 1.96 -15.90 4.84
N LYS A 228 2.69 -16.94 5.23
CA LYS A 228 3.69 -17.55 4.33
C LYS A 228 3.04 -18.02 3.04
N ALA A 229 3.75 -17.86 1.92
CA ALA A 229 3.28 -18.22 0.59
C ALA A 229 2.82 -19.69 0.46
N ASN A 230 3.43 -20.61 1.22
CA ASN A 230 3.07 -22.03 1.23
C ASN A 230 1.75 -22.33 1.98
N MET A 231 1.20 -21.36 2.72
CA MET A 231 -0.03 -21.55 3.47
C MET A 231 -1.27 -21.02 2.74
N PHE A 232 -1.12 -20.43 1.55
CA PHE A 232 -2.27 -20.05 0.72
C PHE A 232 -2.85 -21.27 0.03
N SER A 233 -4.18 -21.31 -0.09
CA SER A 233 -4.83 -22.17 -1.07
C SER A 233 -4.35 -21.78 -2.46
N LYS A 234 -4.35 -22.74 -3.39
CA LYS A 234 -3.86 -22.52 -4.76
C LYS A 234 -4.87 -23.03 -5.77
N SER A 235 -4.90 -22.39 -6.94
CA SER A 235 -5.56 -22.94 -8.13
C SER A 235 -4.84 -24.19 -8.62
N GLN A 236 -5.43 -24.87 -9.61
CA GLN A 236 -4.83 -26.02 -10.27
C GLN A 236 -3.42 -25.73 -10.81
N ASP A 237 -3.20 -24.54 -11.36
CA ASP A 237 -1.90 -24.07 -11.87
C ASP A 237 -0.95 -23.53 -10.77
N GLY A 238 -1.32 -23.68 -9.50
CA GLY A 238 -0.50 -23.24 -8.38
C GLY A 238 -0.58 -21.75 -8.04
N ILE A 239 -1.54 -21.00 -8.62
CA ILE A 239 -1.72 -19.57 -8.35
C ILE A 239 -2.38 -19.39 -6.97
N PRO A 240 -1.80 -18.57 -6.06
CA PRO A 240 -2.35 -18.41 -4.72
C PRO A 240 -3.72 -17.72 -4.70
N ILE A 241 -4.56 -18.16 -3.77
CA ILE A 241 -5.93 -17.69 -3.54
C ILE A 241 -6.04 -17.18 -2.09
N GLY A 242 -6.55 -15.96 -1.89
CA GLY A 242 -6.77 -15.40 -0.57
C GLY A 242 -7.23 -13.95 -0.57
N PRO A 243 -7.33 -13.29 0.60
CA PRO A 243 -7.78 -11.90 0.68
C PRO A 243 -6.84 -10.93 -0.03
N ILE A 244 -7.38 -9.89 -0.68
CA ILE A 244 -6.57 -8.86 -1.38
C ILE A 244 -5.53 -8.19 -0.48
N SER A 245 -5.81 -8.06 0.82
CA SER A 245 -4.87 -7.52 1.82
C SER A 245 -3.59 -8.34 1.97
N GLN A 246 -3.61 -9.62 1.59
CA GLN A 246 -2.48 -10.55 1.65
C GLN A 246 -1.77 -10.73 0.30
N LEU A 247 -2.21 -10.01 -0.74
CA LEU A 247 -1.64 -10.08 -2.10
C LEU A 247 -0.11 -9.90 -2.10
N MET A 248 0.39 -8.95 -1.29
CA MET A 248 1.83 -8.70 -1.18
C MET A 248 2.59 -9.91 -0.65
N SER A 249 2.07 -10.60 0.37
CA SER A 249 2.71 -11.81 0.92
C SER A 249 2.66 -12.99 -0.05
N ALA A 250 1.56 -13.12 -0.79
CA ALA A 250 1.35 -14.23 -1.71
C ALA A 250 2.20 -14.12 -2.99
N VAL A 251 2.30 -12.92 -3.56
CA VAL A 251 2.82 -12.77 -4.91
C VAL A 251 4.25 -12.23 -4.96
N SER A 252 4.74 -11.58 -3.89
CA SER A 252 6.00 -10.80 -3.86
C SER A 252 7.09 -11.31 -4.83
N PRO A 253 7.11 -10.83 -6.09
CA PRO A 253 7.94 -11.41 -7.14
C PRO A 253 9.20 -10.56 -7.37
N ILE A 254 9.41 -9.51 -6.56
CA ILE A 254 10.51 -8.56 -6.71
C ILE A 254 11.58 -8.90 -5.65
N PRO A 255 12.75 -9.43 -6.07
CA PRO A 255 13.90 -9.57 -5.19
C PRO A 255 14.20 -8.23 -4.51
N GLY A 256 14.21 -8.21 -3.17
CA GLY A 256 14.53 -7.02 -2.39
C GLY A 256 13.35 -6.15 -1.94
N LEU A 257 12.10 -6.34 -2.42
CA LEU A 257 10.97 -5.55 -1.92
C LEU A 257 10.68 -5.83 -0.44
N LYS A 258 10.70 -7.11 -0.03
CA LYS A 258 10.59 -7.50 1.39
C LYS A 258 11.69 -6.88 2.25
N PHE A 259 12.89 -6.75 1.70
CA PHE A 259 14.01 -6.08 2.37
C PHE A 259 13.73 -4.59 2.55
N ILE A 260 13.28 -3.88 1.50
CA ILE A 260 12.91 -2.46 1.58
C ILE A 260 11.79 -2.22 2.61
N ILE A 261 10.74 -3.06 2.60
CA ILE A 261 9.65 -2.99 3.58
C ILE A 261 10.19 -3.18 5.00
N SER A 262 11.12 -4.12 5.19
CA SER A 262 11.76 -4.35 6.49
C SER A 262 12.66 -3.20 6.95
N LEU A 263 13.19 -2.37 6.03
CA LEU A 263 13.95 -1.17 6.39
C LEU A 263 13.07 0.01 6.82
N ILE A 264 11.83 0.04 6.33
CA ILE A 264 10.90 1.15 6.56
C ILE A 264 10.03 0.88 7.80
N ASN A 265 9.69 -0.39 8.05
CA ASN A 265 8.84 -0.84 9.15
C ASN A 265 9.61 -1.31 10.38
N ILE A 266 8.85 -1.51 11.45
CA ILE A 266 9.32 -1.87 12.80
C ILE A 266 9.80 -3.32 12.98
N ILE A 267 9.43 -4.23 12.07
CA ILE A 267 9.70 -5.68 12.17
C ILE A 267 9.96 -6.25 10.76
N PRO A 268 10.87 -7.23 10.61
CA PRO A 268 11.06 -7.93 9.34
C PRO A 268 9.78 -8.59 8.83
N PHE A 269 9.47 -8.40 7.55
CA PHE A 269 8.20 -8.82 6.95
C PHE A 269 8.00 -10.34 6.98
N ASP A 270 9.07 -11.12 6.82
CA ASP A 270 9.02 -12.58 6.82
C ASP A 270 8.74 -13.17 8.21
N LEU A 271 9.02 -12.41 9.27
CA LEU A 271 8.66 -12.78 10.63
C LEU A 271 7.16 -12.60 10.88
N ILE A 272 6.56 -11.52 10.34
CA ILE A 272 5.12 -11.30 10.35
C ILE A 272 4.40 -12.45 9.63
N GLU A 273 4.87 -12.82 8.43
CA GLU A 273 4.28 -13.90 7.64
C GLU A 273 4.29 -15.27 8.33
N SER A 274 5.19 -15.46 9.31
CA SER A 274 5.32 -16.69 10.08
C SER A 274 4.27 -16.85 11.18
N ILE A 275 3.47 -15.81 11.46
CA ILE A 275 2.46 -15.79 12.53
C ILE A 275 1.08 -15.60 11.89
N PRO A 276 0.36 -16.69 11.58
CA PRO A 276 -0.90 -16.60 10.84
C PRO A 276 -2.08 -16.11 11.69
N HIS A 277 -2.02 -16.28 13.02
CA HIS A 277 -3.08 -15.84 13.93
C HIS A 277 -3.09 -14.31 14.01
N PHE A 278 -4.21 -13.68 13.63
CA PHE A 278 -4.31 -12.23 13.47
C PHE A 278 -4.00 -11.47 14.76
N GLU A 279 -4.62 -11.87 15.88
CA GLU A 279 -4.46 -11.19 17.17
C GLU A 279 -3.02 -11.32 17.68
N THR A 280 -2.43 -12.52 17.59
CA THR A 280 -1.04 -12.77 18.00
C THR A 280 -0.05 -12.01 17.12
N SER A 281 -0.28 -11.95 15.80
CA SER A 281 0.55 -11.18 14.88
C SER A 281 0.47 -9.68 15.17
N THR A 282 -0.74 -9.18 15.46
CA THR A 282 -0.96 -7.78 15.86
C THR A 282 -0.26 -7.47 17.18
N TYR A 283 -0.42 -8.31 18.20
CA TYR A 283 0.29 -8.20 19.48
C TYR A 283 1.81 -8.12 19.29
N VAL A 284 2.39 -9.03 18.50
CA VAL A 284 3.83 -9.06 18.25
C VAL A 284 4.29 -7.78 17.57
N GLN A 285 3.58 -7.32 16.53
CA GLN A 285 3.87 -6.06 15.85
C GLN A 285 3.78 -4.88 16.83
N LEU A 286 2.79 -4.83 17.71
CA LEU A 286 2.65 -3.78 18.72
C LEU A 286 3.81 -3.78 19.73
N VAL A 287 4.29 -4.94 20.18
CA VAL A 287 5.48 -5.02 21.05
C VAL A 287 6.71 -4.39 20.38
N PHE A 288 6.94 -4.67 19.09
CA PHE A 288 8.00 -4.02 18.33
C PHE A 288 7.77 -2.51 18.19
N ALA A 289 6.54 -2.08 17.89
CA ALA A 289 6.19 -0.66 17.78
C ALA A 289 6.45 0.08 19.10
N LEU A 290 6.01 -0.48 20.21
CA LEU A 290 6.15 0.09 21.55
C LEU A 290 7.61 0.15 21.98
N THR A 291 8.43 -0.82 21.56
CA THR A 291 9.87 -0.79 21.82
C THR A 291 10.58 0.37 21.13
N ILE A 292 10.07 0.86 19.99
CA ILE A 292 10.66 1.96 19.23
C ILE A 292 10.10 3.29 19.74
N PRO A 293 10.93 4.25 20.17
CA PRO A 293 10.46 5.49 20.77
C PRO A 293 10.06 6.53 19.71
N ASN A 294 10.67 6.44 18.53
CA ASN A 294 10.60 7.45 17.47
C ASN A 294 9.87 6.88 16.24
N ILE A 295 8.53 6.83 16.31
CA ILE A 295 7.65 6.49 15.20
C ILE A 295 7.02 7.78 14.66
N TYR A 296 6.93 7.91 13.32
CA TYR A 296 6.34 9.10 12.68
C TYR A 296 4.89 8.87 12.22
N VAL A 297 4.47 7.62 11.99
CA VAL A 297 3.11 7.29 11.58
C VAL A 297 2.61 6.03 12.27
N TYR A 298 1.35 6.07 12.73
CA TYR A 298 0.60 4.90 13.17
C TYR A 298 -0.53 4.62 12.16
N SER A 299 -0.36 3.61 11.32
CA SER A 299 -1.27 3.31 10.21
C SER A 299 -1.89 1.92 10.35
N VAL A 300 -3.22 1.86 10.36
CA VAL A 300 -3.98 0.61 10.35
C VAL A 300 -5.11 0.76 9.35
N THR A 301 -5.28 -0.22 8.45
CA THR A 301 -6.12 -0.05 7.25
C THR A 301 -7.55 0.36 7.56
N PHE A 302 -8.24 -0.38 8.43
CA PHE A 302 -9.64 -0.13 8.77
C PHE A 302 -9.78 0.39 10.21
N ALA A 303 -10.72 1.30 10.44
CA ALA A 303 -10.92 1.89 11.77
C ALA A 303 -11.23 0.83 12.85
N SER A 304 -11.95 -0.24 12.50
CA SER A 304 -12.19 -1.37 13.41
C SER A 304 -10.88 -2.05 13.85
N GLY A 305 -9.96 -2.28 12.91
CA GLY A 305 -8.63 -2.81 13.19
C GLY A 305 -7.77 -1.84 13.98
N PHE A 306 -7.89 -0.53 13.72
CA PHE A 306 -7.18 0.53 14.44
C PHE A 306 -7.61 0.57 15.91
N ILE A 307 -8.92 0.55 16.18
CA ILE A 307 -9.45 0.50 17.54
C ILE A 307 -9.04 -0.81 18.21
N HIS A 308 -9.17 -1.93 17.52
CA HIS A 308 -8.76 -3.24 18.04
C HIS A 308 -7.27 -3.27 18.43
N SER A 309 -6.37 -2.70 17.61
CA SER A 309 -4.95 -2.68 17.95
C SER A 309 -4.65 -1.83 19.19
N ILE A 310 -5.40 -0.76 19.43
CA ILE A 310 -5.26 0.03 20.67
C ILE A 310 -5.88 -0.72 21.86
N LYS A 311 -7.04 -1.36 21.68
CA LYS A 311 -7.65 -2.22 22.71
C LYS A 311 -6.72 -3.37 23.11
N LEU A 312 -5.93 -3.92 22.18
CA LEU A 312 -4.89 -4.90 22.51
C LEU A 312 -3.78 -4.31 23.36
N ILE A 313 -3.36 -3.06 23.13
CA ILE A 313 -2.43 -2.37 24.03
C ILE A 313 -3.08 -2.22 25.40
N GLU A 314 -4.29 -1.67 25.49
CA GLU A 314 -5.00 -1.47 26.77
C GLU A 314 -5.19 -2.77 27.56
N HIS A 315 -5.47 -3.88 26.87
CA HIS A 315 -5.72 -5.18 27.51
C HIS A 315 -4.43 -5.88 27.92
N TYR A 316 -3.40 -5.88 27.07
CA TYR A 316 -2.19 -6.67 27.28
C TYR A 316 -0.94 -5.83 27.63
N TYR A 317 -1.06 -4.54 27.97
CA TYR A 317 0.11 -3.68 28.19
C TYR A 317 1.09 -4.26 29.21
N GLU A 318 0.64 -4.95 30.25
CA GLU A 318 1.53 -5.58 31.23
C GLU A 318 2.39 -6.70 30.62
N GLU A 319 1.77 -7.58 29.83
CA GLU A 319 2.50 -8.63 29.12
C GLU A 319 3.46 -8.02 28.10
N MET A 320 3.02 -6.98 27.37
CA MET A 320 3.85 -6.26 26.43
C MET A 320 5.06 -5.62 27.14
N CYS A 321 4.85 -4.98 28.29
CA CYS A 321 5.91 -4.38 29.09
C CYS A 321 6.91 -5.45 29.58
N ARG A 322 6.43 -6.61 30.04
CA ARG A 322 7.30 -7.75 30.43
C ARG A 322 8.09 -8.27 29.24
N CYS A 323 7.46 -8.41 28.05
CA CYS A 323 8.15 -8.81 26.83
C CYS A 323 9.25 -7.81 26.44
N ILE A 324 8.99 -6.50 26.54
CA ILE A 324 9.97 -5.45 26.21
C ILE A 324 11.11 -5.46 27.23
N SER A 325 10.79 -5.45 28.52
CA SER A 325 11.79 -5.35 29.60
C SER A 325 12.72 -6.57 29.67
N SER A 326 12.22 -7.77 29.34
CA SER A 326 13.03 -9.00 29.27
C SER A 326 13.53 -9.34 27.86
N ALA A 327 13.04 -8.67 26.82
CA ALA A 327 13.23 -9.02 25.40
C ALA A 327 12.86 -10.48 25.11
N ASN A 328 11.78 -10.96 25.71
CA ASN A 328 11.30 -12.33 25.57
C ASN A 328 9.77 -12.38 25.42
N PHE A 329 9.30 -12.91 24.29
CA PHE A 329 7.89 -13.16 24.01
C PHE A 329 7.29 -14.32 24.80
N ASP A 330 8.08 -15.08 25.55
CA ASP A 330 7.57 -16.15 26.42
C ASP A 330 6.68 -15.61 27.55
N HIS A 331 6.73 -14.31 27.86
CA HIS A 331 5.79 -13.69 28.79
C HIS A 331 4.40 -13.48 28.19
N SER A 332 4.25 -13.55 26.87
CA SER A 332 2.96 -13.38 26.19
C SER A 332 2.15 -14.66 26.18
N SER A 333 0.91 -14.60 26.68
CA SER A 333 -0.09 -15.66 26.55
C SER A 333 -0.37 -15.98 25.07
N LEU A 334 -0.71 -14.95 24.29
CA LEU A 334 -0.99 -15.08 22.86
C LEU A 334 0.12 -15.77 22.06
N VAL A 335 1.40 -15.48 22.35
CA VAL A 335 2.52 -16.12 21.64
C VAL A 335 2.72 -17.56 22.09
N ARG A 336 2.61 -17.86 23.39
CA ARG A 336 2.73 -19.24 23.89
C ARG A 336 1.65 -20.15 23.30
N ASP A 337 0.43 -19.62 23.16
CA ASP A 337 -0.73 -20.40 22.75
C ASP A 337 -0.81 -20.59 21.23
N ASN A 338 -0.28 -19.64 20.44
CA ASN A 338 -0.47 -19.63 18.98
C ASN A 338 0.82 -19.77 18.15
N VAL A 339 2.01 -19.73 18.78
CA VAL A 339 3.30 -19.86 18.07
C VAL A 339 4.09 -21.05 18.63
N HIS A 340 3.78 -22.25 18.12
CA HIS A 340 4.45 -23.48 18.59
C HIS A 340 5.84 -23.70 18.00
N ASP A 341 6.18 -23.06 16.87
CA ASP A 341 7.51 -23.19 16.25
C ASP A 341 8.56 -22.45 17.10
N LEU A 342 9.41 -23.23 17.79
CA LEU A 342 10.49 -22.73 18.62
C LEU A 342 11.48 -21.86 17.84
N LYS A 343 11.74 -22.14 16.56
CA LYS A 343 12.64 -21.33 15.73
C LYS A 343 12.07 -19.94 15.50
N VAL A 344 10.75 -19.83 15.33
CA VAL A 344 10.06 -18.53 15.20
C VAL A 344 10.14 -17.75 16.50
N ARG A 345 9.87 -18.40 17.66
CA ARG A 345 9.97 -17.75 18.99
C ARG A 345 11.39 -17.26 19.30
N LEU A 346 12.40 -18.09 19.07
CA LEU A 346 13.80 -17.69 19.25
C LEU A 346 14.17 -16.51 18.35
N ARG A 347 13.71 -16.51 17.09
CA ARG A 347 13.96 -15.42 16.16
C ARG A 347 13.25 -14.12 16.58
N LEU A 348 12.02 -14.21 17.09
CA LEU A 348 11.29 -13.07 17.65
C LEU A 348 12.07 -12.43 18.81
N ASN A 349 12.50 -13.23 19.78
CA ASN A 349 13.27 -12.78 20.93
C ASN A 349 14.60 -12.15 20.53
N GLN A 350 15.33 -12.78 19.60
CA GLN A 350 16.58 -12.24 19.07
C GLN A 350 16.36 -10.90 18.36
N THR A 351 15.30 -10.78 17.56
CA THR A 351 14.99 -9.55 16.82
C THR A 351 14.59 -8.43 17.78
N LEU A 352 13.75 -8.71 18.78
CA LEU A 352 13.36 -7.73 19.80
C LEU A 352 14.58 -7.25 20.60
N LYS A 353 15.48 -8.16 20.97
CA LYS A 353 16.74 -7.81 21.64
C LYS A 353 17.61 -6.88 20.78
N LYS A 354 17.75 -7.15 19.48
CA LYS A 354 18.50 -6.29 18.55
C LYS A 354 17.88 -4.89 18.48
N VAL A 355 16.56 -4.79 18.32
CA VAL A 355 15.86 -3.49 18.31
C VAL A 355 16.11 -2.75 19.62
N ALA A 356 15.94 -3.38 20.78
CA ALA A 356 16.22 -2.73 22.06
C ALA A 356 17.68 -2.26 22.20
N LEU A 357 18.65 -3.04 21.71
CA LEU A 357 20.07 -2.67 21.71
C LEU A 357 20.35 -1.40 20.91
N GLU A 358 19.65 -1.19 19.80
CA GLU A 358 19.80 0.02 18.98
C GLU A 358 19.45 1.32 19.72
N TYR A 359 18.65 1.24 20.79
CA TYR A 359 18.15 2.38 21.57
C TYR A 359 18.74 2.47 22.98
N GLY A 360 19.72 1.63 23.33
CA GLY A 360 20.41 1.68 24.63
C GLY A 360 20.35 0.38 25.44
N GLY A 361 19.77 -0.69 24.88
CA GLY A 361 19.82 -2.02 25.48
C GLY A 361 18.98 -2.15 26.75
N LEU A 362 19.59 -2.68 27.82
CA LEU A 362 18.89 -3.07 29.05
C LEU A 362 18.27 -1.87 29.79
N SER A 363 19.04 -0.82 30.03
CA SER A 363 18.54 0.38 30.71
C SER A 363 17.40 1.03 29.93
N TYR A 364 17.56 1.13 28.61
CA TYR A 364 16.54 1.65 27.71
C TYR A 364 15.22 0.86 27.80
N ARG A 365 15.26 -0.47 27.61
CA ARG A 365 14.02 -1.28 27.54
C ARG A 365 13.27 -1.32 28.88
N ILE A 366 13.98 -1.23 30.01
CA ILE A 366 13.35 -1.12 31.34
C ILE A 366 12.62 0.22 31.45
N ALA A 367 13.31 1.34 31.20
CA ALA A 367 12.70 2.67 31.26
C ALA A 367 11.55 2.82 30.25
N ARG A 368 11.69 2.23 29.05
CA ARG A 368 10.63 2.24 28.04
C ARG A 368 9.40 1.46 28.48
N ALA A 369 9.58 0.26 29.05
CA ALA A 369 8.48 -0.53 29.60
C ALA A 369 7.76 0.20 30.74
N GLU A 370 8.50 0.85 31.63
CA GLU A 370 7.93 1.67 32.71
C GLU A 370 7.12 2.85 32.17
N HIS A 371 7.64 3.58 31.18
CA HIS A 371 6.91 4.65 30.49
C HIS A 371 5.59 4.14 29.90
N ILE A 372 5.62 3.02 29.17
CA ILE A 372 4.42 2.44 28.55
C ILE A 372 3.41 2.04 29.63
N HIS A 373 3.88 1.38 30.69
CA HIS A 373 3.04 0.97 31.82
C HIS A 373 2.33 2.18 32.45
N ASN A 374 3.07 3.25 32.74
CA ASN A 374 2.53 4.47 33.35
C ASN A 374 1.53 5.18 32.43
N GLU A 375 1.76 5.20 31.12
CA GLU A 375 0.82 5.82 30.17
C GLU A 375 -0.45 5.00 29.94
N CYS A 376 -0.36 3.66 29.97
CA CYS A 376 -1.51 2.77 29.82
C CYS A 376 -2.36 2.70 31.10
N MET A 377 -1.78 2.96 32.26
CA MET A 377 -2.51 3.04 33.54
C MET A 377 -3.47 4.23 33.62
N LYS A 378 -3.24 5.27 32.82
CA LYS A 378 -4.11 6.45 32.75
C LYS A 378 -5.38 6.13 31.95
N LYS A 379 -6.43 5.71 32.66
CA LYS A 379 -7.75 5.43 32.08
C LYS A 379 -8.43 6.71 31.60
N ASP A 380 -9.16 6.60 30.49
CA ASP A 380 -10.03 7.64 29.94
C ASP A 380 -9.34 8.97 29.61
N VAL A 381 -8.01 8.96 29.46
CA VAL A 381 -7.25 10.12 29.00
C VAL A 381 -7.08 10.05 27.47
N PRO A 382 -7.53 11.06 26.71
CA PRO A 382 -7.42 11.08 25.26
C PRO A 382 -5.96 11.20 24.78
N GLY A 383 -5.68 10.74 23.57
CA GLY A 383 -4.37 10.89 22.94
C GLY A 383 -3.33 9.86 23.35
N ILE A 384 -3.74 8.62 23.64
CA ILE A 384 -2.81 7.54 24.05
C ILE A 384 -1.66 7.36 23.04
N LEU A 385 -1.92 7.52 21.75
CA LEU A 385 -0.90 7.40 20.71
C LEU A 385 0.21 8.44 20.88
N SER A 386 -0.16 9.72 21.07
CA SER A 386 0.82 10.80 21.28
C SER A 386 1.56 10.67 22.62
N ARG A 387 0.93 10.09 23.66
CA ARG A 387 1.61 9.83 24.94
C ARG A 387 2.63 8.69 24.85
N LEU A 388 2.30 7.64 24.10
CA LEU A 388 3.22 6.52 23.85
C LEU A 388 4.34 6.90 22.88
N TRP A 389 4.03 7.72 21.87
CA TRP A 389 4.97 8.18 20.85
C TRP A 389 4.83 9.70 20.60
N PRO A 390 5.55 10.53 21.39
CA PRO A 390 5.51 11.98 21.25
C PRO A 390 5.97 12.51 19.88
N SER A 391 6.72 11.71 19.12
CA SER A 391 7.22 12.07 17.78
C SER A 391 6.26 11.74 16.63
N LEU A 392 5.06 11.21 16.92
CA LEU A 392 4.08 10.88 15.89
C LEU A 392 3.66 12.14 15.14
N ILE A 393 3.65 12.04 13.81
CA ILE A 393 3.29 13.13 12.92
C ILE A 393 1.82 13.04 12.52
N TYR A 394 1.33 11.83 12.28
CA TYR A 394 -0.08 11.57 11.99
C TYR A 394 -0.47 10.11 12.28
N ALA A 395 -1.76 9.87 12.46
CA ALA A 395 -2.37 8.55 12.43
C ALA A 395 -3.10 8.35 11.10
N SER A 396 -3.19 7.11 10.61
CA SER A 396 -3.82 6.80 9.32
C SER A 396 -4.75 5.60 9.41
N THR A 397 -6.01 5.78 9.02
CA THR A 397 -7.01 4.70 8.95
C THR A 397 -8.22 5.10 8.09
N ALA A 398 -8.96 4.11 7.60
CA ALA A 398 -10.19 4.35 6.83
C ALA A 398 -11.26 4.91 7.76
N THR A 399 -11.69 6.16 7.52
CA THR A 399 -12.71 6.85 8.33
C THR A 399 -13.95 7.26 7.55
N GLY A 400 -13.96 7.07 6.23
CA GLY A 400 -15.10 7.40 5.36
C GLY A 400 -16.22 6.36 5.37
N SER A 401 -17.40 6.76 4.85
CA SER A 401 -18.58 5.90 4.65
C SER A 401 -18.96 5.11 5.92
N THR A 402 -19.08 3.78 5.84
CA THR A 402 -19.45 2.90 6.96
C THR A 402 -18.49 2.95 8.15
N PHE A 403 -17.26 3.47 7.97
CA PHE A 403 -16.31 3.65 9.07
C PHE A 403 -16.48 4.97 9.83
N ALA A 404 -17.33 5.89 9.36
CA ALA A 404 -17.56 7.18 10.01
C ALA A 404 -18.09 7.03 11.45
N MET A 405 -18.76 5.91 11.75
CA MET A 405 -19.22 5.58 13.10
C MET A 405 -18.07 5.44 14.12
N TYR A 406 -16.86 5.09 13.67
CA TYR A 406 -15.68 4.92 14.53
C TYR A 406 -14.87 6.22 14.72
N LYS A 407 -15.22 7.30 13.98
CA LYS A 407 -14.40 8.52 13.90
C LYS A 407 -14.14 9.14 15.27
N LYS A 408 -15.17 9.27 16.11
CA LYS A 408 -15.06 9.84 17.46
C LYS A 408 -14.10 9.05 18.35
N GLU A 409 -14.12 7.72 18.26
CA GLU A 409 -13.24 6.86 19.05
C GLU A 409 -11.80 6.92 18.56
N VAL A 410 -11.58 6.95 17.23
CA VAL A 410 -10.25 7.18 16.65
C VAL A 410 -9.70 8.56 17.06
N GLU A 411 -10.53 9.61 17.02
CA GLU A 411 -10.18 10.97 17.48
C GLU A 411 -9.83 11.00 18.96
N PHE A 412 -10.56 10.27 19.81
CA PHE A 412 -10.23 10.13 21.22
C PHE A 412 -8.82 9.56 21.42
N TYR A 413 -8.45 8.51 20.68
CA TYR A 413 -7.14 7.88 20.79
C TYR A 413 -5.99 8.71 20.21
N CYS A 414 -6.25 9.51 19.18
CA CYS A 414 -5.28 10.44 18.60
C CYS A 414 -5.12 11.71 19.45
N GLY A 415 -6.18 12.14 20.14
CA GLY A 415 -6.20 13.41 20.86
C GLY A 415 -6.23 14.61 19.91
N LYS A 416 -6.18 15.83 20.48
CA LYS A 416 -6.38 17.07 19.70
C LYS A 416 -5.22 17.45 18.77
N GLN A 417 -4.01 16.95 19.05
CA GLN A 417 -2.79 17.40 18.39
C GLN A 417 -2.36 16.50 17.24
N LEU A 418 -2.78 15.22 17.22
CA LEU A 418 -2.37 14.26 16.21
C LEU A 418 -3.37 14.25 15.06
N PRO A 419 -2.99 14.69 13.84
CA PRO A 419 -3.87 14.64 12.68
C PRO A 419 -4.22 13.18 12.31
N ILE A 420 -5.47 12.97 11.93
CA ILE A 420 -5.94 11.72 11.33
C ILE A 420 -5.99 11.94 9.82
N VAL A 421 -5.18 11.18 9.09
CA VAL A 421 -5.18 11.16 7.62
C VAL A 421 -5.96 9.94 7.18
N ASN A 422 -6.95 10.11 6.30
CA ASN A 422 -7.68 8.97 5.77
C ASN A 422 -6.75 8.06 4.95
N LEU A 423 -7.18 6.84 4.66
CA LEU A 423 -6.40 5.92 3.83
C LEU A 423 -5.99 6.61 2.54
N GLY A 424 -4.71 6.51 2.22
CA GLY A 424 -4.15 7.21 1.09
C GLY A 424 -4.59 6.69 -0.29
N PHE A 425 -5.29 5.55 -0.33
CA PHE A 425 -5.82 4.93 -1.53
C PHE A 425 -7.29 4.51 -1.36
N TYR A 426 -8.04 4.59 -2.47
CA TYR A 426 -9.38 4.02 -2.60
C TYR A 426 -9.29 2.71 -3.38
N ALA A 427 -9.70 1.61 -2.76
CA ALA A 427 -9.53 0.27 -3.30
C ALA A 427 -10.68 -0.66 -2.94
N SER A 428 -10.81 -1.71 -3.75
CA SER A 428 -11.72 -2.84 -3.60
C SER A 428 -10.97 -4.13 -3.96
N SER A 429 -11.65 -5.27 -3.97
CA SER A 429 -11.03 -6.49 -4.49
C SER A 429 -10.89 -6.49 -6.02
N GLU A 430 -11.67 -5.68 -6.72
CA GLU A 430 -11.63 -5.45 -8.17
C GLU A 430 -10.44 -4.58 -8.58
N GLY A 431 -9.90 -3.76 -7.67
CA GLY A 431 -8.71 -2.96 -7.96
C GLY A 431 -8.45 -1.79 -7.02
N PHE A 432 -7.37 -1.07 -7.31
CA PHE A 432 -6.91 0.12 -6.60
C PHE A 432 -7.20 1.37 -7.43
N PHE A 433 -8.34 2.00 -7.20
CA PHE A 433 -8.93 2.98 -8.11
C PHE A 433 -8.46 4.42 -7.91
N GLY A 434 -8.18 4.84 -6.68
CA GLY A 434 -7.98 6.24 -6.36
C GLY A 434 -6.86 6.52 -5.37
N CYS A 435 -6.36 7.76 -5.38
CA CYS A 435 -5.50 8.31 -4.33
C CYS A 435 -6.28 9.38 -3.56
N LEU A 436 -5.93 9.57 -2.29
CA LEU A 436 -6.52 10.62 -1.45
C LEU A 436 -6.37 11.99 -2.16
N ALA A 437 -7.37 12.87 -2.05
CA ALA A 437 -7.32 14.18 -2.69
C ALA A 437 -6.55 15.20 -1.83
N SER A 438 -6.80 15.16 -0.52
CA SER A 438 -6.16 15.99 0.49
C SER A 438 -6.11 15.27 1.82
N ILE A 439 -5.07 15.53 2.62
CA ILE A 439 -4.96 14.97 3.98
C ILE A 439 -6.04 15.47 4.94
N SER A 440 -6.79 16.51 4.55
CA SER A 440 -7.85 17.14 5.34
C SER A 440 -9.27 16.72 4.93
N THR A 441 -9.41 15.85 3.93
CA THR A 441 -10.70 15.46 3.34
C THR A 441 -10.83 13.95 3.23
N ASP A 442 -12.05 13.46 3.09
CA ASP A 442 -12.35 12.04 2.81
C ASP A 442 -12.53 11.76 1.30
N GLU A 443 -12.07 12.68 0.45
CA GLU A 443 -12.22 12.64 -1.00
C GLU A 443 -11.05 11.95 -1.69
N TYR A 444 -11.33 11.33 -2.84
CA TYR A 444 -10.34 10.59 -3.62
C TYR A 444 -10.34 11.03 -5.08
N PHE A 445 -9.16 11.23 -5.66
CA PHE A 445 -9.01 11.33 -7.10
C PHE A 445 -8.87 9.93 -7.71
N LEU A 446 -9.77 9.59 -8.63
CA LEU A 446 -9.67 8.37 -9.42
C LEU A 446 -8.48 8.43 -10.39
N LEU A 447 -7.80 7.30 -10.57
CA LEU A 447 -6.69 7.18 -11.51
C LEU A 447 -7.23 6.68 -12.86
N PRO A 448 -7.30 7.53 -13.91
CA PRO A 448 -7.92 7.19 -15.20
C PRO A 448 -7.16 6.13 -16.00
N ASN A 449 -5.94 5.79 -15.58
CA ASN A 449 -5.11 4.77 -16.22
C ASN A 449 -5.24 3.38 -15.56
N ILE A 450 -6.05 3.23 -14.50
CA ILE A 450 -6.21 1.97 -13.77
C ILE A 450 -7.34 1.14 -14.36
N ALA A 451 -8.53 1.72 -14.42
CA ALA A 451 -9.77 1.13 -14.91
C ALA A 451 -10.48 2.12 -15.83
N PHE A 452 -11.28 1.61 -16.75
CA PHE A 452 -12.26 2.43 -17.45
C PHE A 452 -13.45 2.66 -16.51
N TYR A 453 -13.77 3.92 -16.24
CA TYR A 453 -14.84 4.28 -15.30
C TYR A 453 -16.12 4.68 -16.02
N GLU A 454 -17.22 4.13 -15.54
CA GLU A 454 -18.59 4.53 -15.85
C GLU A 454 -19.38 4.64 -14.54
N PHE A 455 -20.43 5.47 -14.55
CA PHE A 455 -21.21 5.77 -13.35
C PHE A 455 -22.70 5.63 -13.67
N ILE A 456 -23.36 4.77 -12.92
CA ILE A 456 -24.81 4.67 -12.87
C ILE A 456 -25.28 5.69 -11.83
N LYS A 457 -26.32 6.47 -12.15
CA LYS A 457 -26.96 7.33 -11.16
C LYS A 457 -27.49 6.49 -10.00
N GLU A 458 -27.40 7.00 -8.79
CA GLU A 458 -27.79 6.27 -7.58
C GLU A 458 -29.25 5.80 -7.63
N ASP A 459 -30.16 6.67 -8.09
CA ASP A 459 -31.60 6.36 -8.26
C ASP A 459 -31.87 5.21 -9.24
N ASP A 460 -30.91 4.91 -10.12
CA ASP A 460 -31.04 3.92 -11.20
C ASP A 460 -30.33 2.59 -10.88
N ILE A 461 -29.65 2.46 -9.74
CA ILE A 461 -28.88 1.27 -9.36
C ILE A 461 -29.72 -0.02 -9.38
N HIS A 462 -30.99 0.07 -8.97
CA HIS A 462 -31.90 -1.08 -8.93
C HIS A 462 -32.55 -1.41 -10.28
N GLN A 463 -32.38 -0.54 -11.29
CA GLN A 463 -32.88 -0.74 -12.66
C GLN A 463 -31.83 -1.43 -13.55
N ALA A 464 -30.56 -1.47 -13.11
CA ALA A 464 -29.42 -2.02 -13.85
C ALA A 464 -29.47 -3.54 -14.13
N GLY A 465 -30.46 -4.26 -13.59
CA GLY A 465 -30.67 -5.68 -13.84
C GLY A 465 -31.48 -6.01 -15.12
N ILE A 466 -32.04 -5.01 -15.82
CA ILE A 466 -33.01 -5.25 -16.92
C ILE A 466 -32.65 -4.55 -18.24
N VAL A 467 -31.66 -3.64 -18.30
CA VAL A 467 -31.62 -2.67 -19.43
C VAL A 467 -30.23 -2.55 -20.08
N TYR A 468 -30.18 -2.75 -21.41
CA TYR A 468 -29.17 -2.14 -22.28
C TYR A 468 -29.25 -0.63 -22.07
N ILE A 469 -28.25 -0.05 -21.43
CA ILE A 469 -28.38 1.31 -20.93
C ILE A 469 -28.53 2.32 -22.08
N ASP A 470 -29.68 2.98 -22.09
CA ASP A 470 -29.93 4.21 -22.86
C ASP A 470 -28.96 5.32 -22.41
N LYS A 471 -28.58 6.19 -23.35
CA LYS A 471 -27.56 7.25 -23.22
C LYS A 471 -27.80 8.22 -22.05
N SER A 472 -28.99 8.19 -21.46
CA SER A 472 -29.48 9.06 -20.38
C SER A 472 -29.04 8.65 -18.96
N PHE A 473 -28.54 7.42 -18.77
CA PHE A 473 -28.20 6.86 -17.46
C PHE A 473 -26.71 6.94 -17.08
N CYS A 474 -25.80 6.93 -18.05
CA CYS A 474 -24.36 7.05 -17.80
C CYS A 474 -23.94 8.52 -17.67
N ILE A 475 -23.49 8.94 -16.49
CA ILE A 475 -22.88 10.27 -16.32
C ILE A 475 -21.47 10.23 -16.90
N LEU A 476 -21.23 11.01 -17.96
CA LEU A 476 -19.88 11.34 -18.40
C LEU A 476 -19.17 12.10 -17.27
N VAL A 477 -17.88 11.83 -17.05
CA VAL A 477 -17.01 12.70 -16.23
C VAL A 477 -16.76 14.01 -17.00
N ARG A 478 -17.83 14.78 -17.26
CA ARG A 478 -17.76 16.14 -17.75
C ARG A 478 -17.47 17.01 -16.54
N LYS A 479 -16.24 17.53 -16.49
CA LYS A 479 -15.74 18.81 -15.93
C LYS A 479 -16.60 19.63 -14.92
N LYS A 480 -17.49 19.02 -14.13
CA LYS A 480 -18.37 19.72 -13.18
C LYS A 480 -17.86 19.64 -11.74
N PHE A 481 -16.80 18.88 -11.51
CA PHE A 481 -16.14 18.76 -10.19
C PHE A 481 -15.09 19.84 -9.91
N PHE A 482 -14.71 20.66 -10.91
CA PHE A 482 -13.59 21.61 -10.77
C PHE A 482 -13.93 23.07 -11.05
N GLU A 483 -15.19 23.41 -11.36
CA GLU A 483 -15.58 24.82 -11.56
C GLU A 483 -15.79 25.56 -10.22
N ASN A 484 -16.05 24.84 -9.12
CA ASN A 484 -16.24 25.43 -7.79
C ASN A 484 -14.95 25.62 -6.96
N THR A 485 -13.77 25.25 -7.46
CA THR A 485 -12.48 25.50 -6.79
C THR A 485 -11.68 26.67 -7.39
N THR A 486 -12.33 27.48 -8.24
CA THR A 486 -11.75 28.73 -8.78
C THR A 486 -11.47 29.80 -7.71
N HIS A 487 -11.89 29.61 -6.46
CA HIS A 487 -11.43 30.41 -5.34
C HIS A 487 -10.16 29.81 -4.73
N GLY A 488 -9.05 30.07 -5.41
CA GLY A 488 -7.75 30.28 -4.76
C GLY A 488 -7.30 29.26 -3.71
N VAL A 489 -7.33 27.96 -4.01
CA VAL A 489 -6.48 27.03 -3.25
C VAL A 489 -5.05 27.19 -3.76
N LYS A 490 -4.30 28.10 -3.14
CA LYS A 490 -2.83 28.08 -3.21
C LYS A 490 -2.36 26.79 -2.51
N TYR A 491 -1.94 25.82 -3.31
CA TYR A 491 -1.27 24.61 -2.83
C TYR A 491 0.23 24.79 -2.59
#